data_AF-R8PYS3-F1
#
_entry.id   AF-R8PYS3-F1
#
_cell.length_a   1.000
_cell.length_b   1.000
_cell.length_c   1.000
_cell.angle_alpha   90.00
_cell.angle_beta   90.00
_cell.angle_gamma   90.00
#
_symmetry.space_group_name_H-M   'P 1'
#
loop_
_entity.id
_entity.type
_entity.pdbx_description
1 polymer ?
#
loop_
_entity_poly.entity_id
_entity_poly.type
_entity_poly.pdbx_seq_one_letter_code
_entity_poly.pdbx_strand_id
1 'polypeptide(L)'
;MINALLVATGGFFGAITRFAISNWFKERNKTSFPIATFLINITGAFLLGYIIGKGITTSWQLLLGTGFMGAFTTFSTFKLESVQLFNRKKFGILFLYLSATYMIGIIFAFLGMKLGGI
;
A
#
# COMPACT_ATOMS: atom_id res chain seq x y z
N MET A 1 -14.49 12.61 18.90
CA MET A 1 -14.84 13.06 17.53
C MET A 1 -13.63 13.50 16.71
N ILE A 2 -12.72 14.33 17.25
CA ILE A 2 -11.52 14.80 16.51
C ILE A 2 -10.66 13.66 15.93
N ASN A 3 -10.41 12.60 16.70
CA ASN A 3 -9.65 11.44 16.22
C ASN A 3 -10.29 10.77 14.98
N ALA A 4 -11.62 10.63 14.98
CA ALA A 4 -12.34 10.06 13.86
C ALA A 4 -12.29 10.98 12.62
N LEU A 5 -12.31 12.31 12.82
CA LEU A 5 -12.13 13.27 11.74
C LEU A 5 -10.74 13.16 11.12
N LEU A 6 -9.67 13.01 11.92
CA LEU A 6 -8.31 12.80 11.41
C LEU A 6 -8.22 11.53 10.55
N VAL A 7 -8.79 10.42 11.02
CA VAL A 7 -8.84 9.16 10.27
C VAL A 7 -9.66 9.32 8.99
N ALA A 8 -10.81 9.99 9.05
CA ALA A 8 -11.67 10.21 7.90
C ALA A 8 -11.00 11.09 6.84
N THR A 9 -10.35 12.18 7.24
CA THR A 9 -9.59 13.06 6.34
C THR A 9 -8.43 12.32 5.70
N GLY A 10 -7.63 11.60 6.49
CA GLY A 10 -6.55 10.78 5.97
C GLY A 10 -7.06 9.73 4.99
N GLY A 11 -8.13 9.01 5.36
CA GLY A 11 -8.75 7.97 4.55
C GLY A 11 -9.29 8.48 3.23
N PHE A 12 -9.94 9.65 3.22
CA PHE A 12 -10.42 10.31 2.00
C PHE A 12 -9.27 10.56 1.02
N PHE A 13 -8.19 11.21 1.48
CA PHE A 13 -7.06 11.49 0.62
C PHE A 13 -6.31 10.22 0.20
N GLY A 14 -6.13 9.26 1.11
CA GLY A 14 -5.48 7.97 0.80
C GLY A 14 -6.23 7.19 -0.28
N ALA A 15 -7.55 7.13 -0.18
CA ALA A 15 -8.40 6.47 -1.18
C ALA A 15 -8.33 7.16 -2.55
N ILE A 16 -8.37 8.51 -2.58
CA ILE A 16 -8.25 9.28 -3.83
C ILE A 16 -6.88 9.09 -4.47
N THR A 17 -5.80 9.13 -3.68
CA THR A 17 -4.45 8.90 -4.20
C THR A 17 -4.32 7.50 -4.78
N ARG A 18 -4.81 6.46 -4.08
CA ARG A 18 -4.83 5.09 -4.62
C ARG A 18 -5.62 5.02 -5.92
N PHE A 19 -6.81 5.63 -5.96
CA PHE A 19 -7.66 5.66 -7.16
C PHE A 19 -6.95 6.33 -8.35
N ALA A 20 -6.32 7.48 -8.12
CA ALA A 20 -5.59 8.21 -9.16
C ALA A 20 -4.41 7.41 -9.72
N ILE A 21 -3.60 6.80 -8.85
CA ILE A 21 -2.46 5.96 -9.27
C ILE A 21 -2.96 4.73 -10.03
N SER A 22 -3.97 4.03 -9.52
CA SER A 22 -4.56 2.86 -10.20
C SER A 22 -5.08 3.20 -11.59
N ASN A 23 -5.77 4.34 -11.75
CA ASN A 23 -6.25 4.79 -13.05
C ASN A 23 -5.11 5.20 -13.98
N TRP A 24 -4.08 5.88 -13.47
CA TRP A 24 -2.91 6.25 -14.26
C TRP A 24 -2.23 5.01 -14.87
N PHE A 25 -2.14 3.92 -14.12
CA PHE A 25 -1.59 2.66 -14.61
C PHE A 25 -2.55 1.82 -15.46
N LYS A 26 -3.87 2.01 -15.34
CA LYS A 26 -4.89 1.18 -16.01
C LYS A 26 -4.67 1.07 -17.52
N GLU A 27 -4.32 2.17 -18.18
CA GLU A 27 -4.10 2.22 -19.64
C GLU A 27 -2.63 1.98 -20.04
N ARG A 28 -1.71 2.15 -19.09
CA ARG A 28 -0.26 2.06 -19.33
C ARG A 28 0.29 0.67 -19.08
N ASN A 29 -0.38 -0.13 -18.25
CA ASN A 29 0.09 -1.44 -17.88
C ASN A 29 -0.29 -2.48 -18.95
N LYS A 30 0.66 -2.74 -19.85
CA LYS A 30 0.54 -3.77 -20.90
C LYS A 30 0.88 -5.18 -20.40
N THR A 31 1.38 -5.29 -19.17
CA THR A 31 1.79 -6.57 -18.58
C THR A 31 0.64 -7.18 -17.77
N SER A 32 0.68 -8.50 -17.55
CA SER A 32 -0.26 -9.13 -16.61
C SER A 32 0.10 -8.89 -15.14
N PHE A 33 1.26 -8.29 -14.85
CA PHE A 33 1.69 -8.01 -13.48
C PHE A 33 0.91 -6.80 -12.93
N PRO A 34 0.26 -6.88 -11.75
CA PRO A 34 -0.52 -5.78 -11.19
C PRO A 34 0.35 -4.65 -10.61
N ILE A 35 1.00 -3.87 -11.49
CA ILE A 35 2.05 -2.93 -11.10
C ILE A 35 1.57 -1.80 -10.19
N ALA A 36 0.33 -1.32 -10.39
CA ALA A 36 -0.21 -0.22 -9.59
C ALA A 36 -0.37 -0.65 -8.13
N THR A 37 -1.08 -1.75 -7.90
CA THR A 37 -1.32 -2.32 -6.58
C THR A 37 -0.01 -2.72 -5.89
N PHE A 38 0.94 -3.29 -6.63
CA PHE A 38 2.29 -3.57 -6.13
C PHE A 38 2.98 -2.30 -5.61
N LEU A 39 3.11 -1.26 -6.44
CA LEU A 39 3.79 -0.02 -6.06
C LEU A 39 3.11 0.68 -4.88
N ILE A 40 1.77 0.72 -4.90
CA ILE A 40 0.96 1.30 -3.83
C ILE A 40 1.25 0.59 -2.49
N ASN A 41 1.25 -0.75 -2.47
CA ASN A 41 1.50 -1.51 -1.24
C ASN A 41 2.95 -1.41 -0.78
N ILE A 42 3.94 -1.46 -1.68
CA ILE A 42 5.36 -1.36 -1.32
C ILE A 42 5.72 0.03 -0.79
N THR A 43 5.28 1.08 -1.48
CA THR A 43 5.51 2.46 -1.02
C THR A 43 4.76 2.74 0.27
N GLY A 44 3.54 2.23 0.42
CA GLY A 44 2.77 2.35 1.64
C GLY A 44 3.42 1.64 2.83
N ALA A 45 3.97 0.44 2.64
CA ALA A 45 4.70 -0.28 3.67
C ALA A 45 5.92 0.51 4.16
N PHE A 46 6.71 1.07 3.24
CA PHE A 46 7.85 1.94 3.58
C PHE A 46 7.42 3.18 4.36
N LEU A 47 6.46 3.93 3.84
CA LEU A 47 6.03 5.19 4.43
C LEU A 47 5.38 4.98 5.80
N LEU A 48 4.59 3.93 5.97
CA LEU A 48 4.03 3.56 7.27
C LEU A 48 5.16 3.16 8.24
N GLY A 49 6.12 2.36 7.80
CA GLY A 49 7.31 2.03 8.58
C GLY A 49 8.06 3.29 9.05
N TYR A 50 8.27 4.25 8.16
CA TYR A 50 8.91 5.54 8.46
C TYR A 50 8.11 6.38 9.47
N ILE A 51 6.79 6.47 9.29
CA ILE A 51 5.88 7.17 10.22
C ILE A 51 5.99 6.60 11.63
N ILE A 52 5.97 5.27 11.76
CA ILE A 52 6.11 4.59 13.05
C ILE A 52 7.52 4.77 13.61
N GLY A 53 8.55 4.60 12.78
CA GLY A 53 9.95 4.81 13.14
C GLY A 53 10.23 6.20 13.69
N LYS A 54 9.61 7.23 13.11
CA LYS A 54 9.83 8.62 13.51
C LYS A 54 9.18 8.99 14.85
N GLY A 55 8.28 8.15 15.38
CA GLY A 55 7.60 8.42 16.64
C GLY A 55 6.74 9.69 16.61
N ILE A 56 6.10 9.99 15.47
CA ILE A 56 5.27 11.19 15.34
C ILE A 56 4.08 11.16 16.32
N THR A 57 3.53 12.34 16.62
CA THR A 57 2.43 12.47 17.60
C THR A 57 1.21 11.62 17.22
N THR A 58 0.43 11.22 18.22
CA THR A 58 -0.76 10.38 18.06
C THR A 58 -1.73 10.90 16.99
N SER A 59 -1.91 12.23 16.90
CA SER A 59 -2.77 12.85 15.88
C SER A 59 -2.27 12.60 14.45
N TRP A 60 -0.95 12.73 14.22
CA TRP A 60 -0.37 12.46 12.91
C TRP A 60 -0.36 10.96 12.58
N GLN A 61 -0.21 10.09 13.57
CA GLN A 61 -0.34 8.64 13.37
C GLN A 61 -1.77 8.26 12.95
N LEU A 62 -2.79 8.87 13.54
CA LEU A 62 -4.19 8.65 13.13
C LEU A 62 -4.47 9.15 11.72
N LEU A 63 -3.97 10.34 11.37
CA LEU A 63 -4.20 10.94 10.05
C LEU A 63 -3.42 10.20 8.96
N LEU A 64 -2.10 10.05 9.12
CA LEU A 64 -1.22 9.50 8.09
C LEU A 64 -1.13 7.99 8.14
N GLY A 65 -1.04 7.39 9.32
CA GLY A 65 -0.95 5.94 9.49
C GLY A 65 -2.30 5.26 9.30
N THR A 66 -3.22 5.44 10.25
CA THR A 66 -4.51 4.74 10.21
C THR A 66 -5.39 5.22 9.06
N GLY A 67 -5.53 6.53 8.86
CA GLY A 67 -6.35 7.11 7.80
C GLY A 67 -5.72 6.92 6.43
N PHE A 68 -4.68 7.70 6.12
CA PHE A 68 -4.11 7.76 4.79
C PHE A 68 -3.50 6.44 4.35
N MET A 69 -2.52 5.87 5.07
CA MET A 69 -1.86 4.62 4.66
C MET A 69 -2.84 3.44 4.67
N GLY A 70 -3.80 3.43 5.61
CA GLY A 70 -4.86 2.41 5.67
C GLY A 70 -5.78 2.40 4.44
N ALA A 71 -6.13 3.57 3.89
CA ALA A 71 -6.95 3.66 2.68
C ALA A 71 -6.15 3.66 1.36
N PHE A 72 -4.90 4.11 1.43
CA PHE A 72 -3.95 4.14 0.33
C PHE A 72 -3.48 2.73 -0.04
N THR A 73 -3.15 1.89 0.93
CA THR A 73 -2.79 0.48 0.68
C THR A 73 -4.04 -0.39 0.54
N THR A 74 -3.91 -1.57 -0.09
CA THR A 74 -5.06 -2.47 -0.27
C THR A 74 -4.67 -3.94 -0.31
N PHE A 75 -5.11 -4.70 0.70
CA PHE A 75 -4.98 -6.15 0.74
C PHE A 75 -6.06 -6.85 -0.08
N SER A 76 -7.29 -6.32 -0.10
CA SER A 76 -8.41 -6.93 -0.80
C SER A 76 -8.21 -6.94 -2.32
N THR A 77 -7.72 -5.83 -2.90
CA THR A 77 -7.38 -5.77 -4.33
C THR A 77 -6.24 -6.73 -4.68
N PHE A 78 -5.18 -6.77 -3.86
CA PHE A 78 -4.07 -7.71 -4.02
C PHE A 78 -4.55 -9.18 -4.06
N LYS A 79 -5.47 -9.57 -3.18
CA LYS A 79 -6.04 -10.93 -3.18
C LYS A 79 -6.91 -11.20 -4.40
N LEU A 80 -7.76 -10.26 -4.79
CA LEU A 80 -8.59 -10.40 -5.99
C LEU A 80 -7.74 -10.60 -7.25
N GLU A 81 -6.71 -9.77 -7.42
CA GLU A 81 -5.76 -9.89 -8.54
C GLU A 81 -5.01 -11.22 -8.53
N SER A 82 -4.65 -11.72 -7.34
CA SER A 82 -4.01 -13.03 -7.19
C SER A 82 -4.94 -14.17 -7.68
N VAL A 83 -6.21 -14.13 -7.29
CA VAL A 83 -7.22 -15.11 -7.78
C VAL A 83 -7.42 -14.97 -9.29
N GLN A 84 -7.44 -13.75 -9.83
CA GLN A 84 -7.56 -13.52 -11.27
C GLN A 84 -6.36 -14.09 -12.05
N LEU A 85 -5.14 -13.92 -11.54
CA LEU A 85 -3.94 -14.52 -12.13
C LEU A 85 -3.99 -16.04 -12.10
N PHE A 86 -4.45 -16.63 -10.99
CA PHE A 86 -4.68 -18.06 -10.85
C PHE A 86 -5.68 -18.57 -11.91
N ASN A 87 -6.85 -17.92 -12.01
CA ASN A 87 -7.91 -18.31 -12.95
C ASN A 87 -7.45 -18.18 -14.42
N ARG A 88 -6.59 -17.20 -14.73
CA ARG A 88 -5.97 -17.03 -16.05
C ARG A 88 -4.78 -17.95 -16.30
N LYS A 89 -4.49 -18.88 -15.38
CA LYS A 89 -3.35 -19.83 -15.42
C LYS A 89 -1.98 -19.14 -15.53
N LYS A 90 -1.86 -17.89 -15.05
CA LYS A 90 -0.61 -17.09 -15.07
C LYS A 90 0.22 -17.36 -13.80
N PHE A 91 0.54 -18.63 -13.53
CA PHE A 91 1.15 -19.06 -12.26
C PHE A 91 2.51 -18.42 -11.97
N GLY A 92 3.39 -18.27 -12.96
CA GLY A 92 4.70 -17.63 -12.75
C GLY A 92 4.55 -16.18 -12.27
N ILE A 93 3.62 -15.42 -12.87
CA ILE A 93 3.33 -14.03 -12.48
C ILE A 93 2.65 -13.98 -11.11
N LEU A 94 1.74 -14.92 -10.82
CA LEU A 94 1.11 -15.05 -9.50
C LEU A 94 2.16 -15.24 -8.40
N PHE A 95 3.06 -16.22 -8.54
CA PHE A 95 4.09 -16.48 -7.52
C PHE A 95 5.06 -15.32 -7.38
N LEU A 96 5.46 -14.70 -8.49
CA LEU A 96 6.27 -13.48 -8.46
C LEU A 96 5.53 -12.36 -7.72
N TYR A 97 4.26 -12.10 -8.02
CA TYR A 97 3.49 -11.03 -7.40
C TYR A 97 3.28 -11.23 -5.90
N LEU A 98 2.95 -12.47 -5.48
CA LEU A 98 2.81 -12.82 -4.07
C LEU A 98 4.15 -12.65 -3.33
N SER A 99 5.20 -13.32 -3.81
CA SER A 99 6.51 -13.31 -3.15
C SER A 99 7.12 -11.90 -3.12
N ALA A 100 7.10 -11.18 -4.24
CA ALA A 100 7.62 -9.81 -4.31
C ALA A 100 6.87 -8.88 -3.34
N THR A 101 5.52 -8.92 -3.33
CA THR A 101 4.75 -8.03 -2.45
C THR A 101 5.03 -8.30 -0.97
N TYR A 102 5.09 -9.56 -0.55
CA TYR A 102 5.39 -9.91 0.85
C TYR A 102 6.83 -9.61 1.23
N MET A 103 7.80 -10.10 0.45
CA MET A 103 9.22 -9.94 0.81
C MET A 103 9.67 -8.49 0.74
N ILE A 104 9.40 -7.81 -0.39
CA ILE A 104 9.79 -6.41 -0.56
C ILE A 104 9.00 -5.53 0.41
N GLY A 105 7.72 -5.83 0.65
CA GLY A 105 6.89 -5.08 1.59
C GLY A 105 7.44 -5.10 3.01
N ILE A 106 7.84 -6.28 3.51
CA ILE A 106 8.46 -6.42 4.84
C ILE A 106 9.82 -5.69 4.89
N ILE A 107 10.66 -5.87 3.87
CA ILE A 107 11.96 -5.18 3.78
C ILE A 107 11.76 -3.66 3.81
N PHE A 108 10.82 -3.14 3.02
CA PHE A 108 10.56 -1.71 2.92
C PHE A 108 9.95 -1.14 4.20
N ALA A 109 9.07 -1.88 4.88
CA ALA A 109 8.58 -1.49 6.20
C ALA A 109 9.74 -1.38 7.22
N PHE A 110 10.62 -2.38 7.26
CA PHE A 110 11.81 -2.36 8.13
C PHE A 110 12.76 -1.20 7.80
N LEU A 111 13.06 -0.97 6.52
CA LEU A 111 13.87 0.15 6.08
C LEU A 111 13.23 1.49 6.45
N GLY A 112 11.90 1.61 6.30
CA GLY A 112 11.14 2.76 6.75
C GLY A 112 11.36 3.01 8.24
N MET A 113 11.18 1.99 9.08
CA MET A 113 11.39 2.11 10.54
C MET A 113 12.82 2.56 10.88
N LYS A 114 13.82 1.96 10.24
CA LYS A 114 15.24 2.30 10.42
C LYS A 114 15.55 3.74 10.05
N LEU A 115 15.04 4.21 8.91
CA LEU A 115 15.20 5.61 8.49
C LEU A 115 14.37 6.58 9.35
N GLY A 116 13.28 6.09 9.96
CA GLY A 116 12.50 6.84 10.93
C GLY A 116 13.24 7.07 12.24
N GLY A 117 14.20 6.19 12.59
CA GLY A 117 15.05 6.33 13.78
C GLY A 117 14.93 5.19 14.80
N ILE A 118 14.30 4.06 14.45
CA ILE A 118 14.22 2.83 15.27
C ILE A 118 15.16 1.76 14.71
#